data_AF-A0A0L0F0Z6-F1
#
_entry.id   AF-A0A0L0F0Z6-F1
#
_cell.length_a   1.000
_cell.length_b   1.000
_cell.length_c   1.000
_cell.angle_alpha   90.00
_cell.angle_beta   90.00
_cell.angle_gamma   90.00
#
_symmetry.space_group_name_H-M   'P 1'
#
loop_
_entity.id
_entity.type
_entity.pdbx_description
1 polymer ?
#
loop_
_entity_poly.entity_id
_entity_poly.type
_entity_poly.pdbx_seq_one_letter_code
_entity_poly.pdbx_strand_id
1 'polypeptide(L)' 'MGNRGMEDLIQVVNGLQDSFAALGRDVPIDLPQIAVVGGQSAGKSSVLENFVG' A
#
# COMPACT_ATOMS: atom_id res chain seq x y z
N MET A 1 -8.36 -5.84 13.17
CA MET A 1 -9.52 -5.51 12.29
C MET A 1 -8.87 -5.05 11.01
N GLY A 2 -9.07 -5.75 9.90
CA GLY A 2 -8.31 -5.48 8.67
C GLY A 2 -8.51 -4.06 8.14
N ASN A 3 -7.50 -3.56 7.43
CA ASN A 3 -7.53 -2.27 6.77
C ASN A 3 -8.44 -2.33 5.52
N ARG A 4 -9.76 -2.19 5.72
CA ARG A 4 -10.77 -2.25 4.63
C ARG A 4 -10.45 -1.34 3.45
N GLY A 5 -9.91 -0.14 3.71
CA GLY A 5 -9.52 0.78 2.65
C GLY A 5 -8.39 0.22 1.78
N MET A 6 -7.46 -0.54 2.36
CA MET A 6 -6.42 -1.26 1.62
C MET A 6 -7.00 -2.44 0.83
N GLU A 7 -7.93 -3.21 1.43
CA GLU A 7 -8.62 -4.32 0.76
C GLU A 7 -9.36 -3.83 -0.50
N ASP A 8 -10.07 -2.71 -0.41
CA ASP A 8 -10.76 -2.08 -1.53
C ASP A 8 -9.77 -1.54 -2.58
N LEU A 9 -8.67 -0.91 -2.14
CA LEU A 9 -7.64 -0.38 -3.04
C LEU A 9 -6.94 -1.47 -3.84
N ILE A 10 -6.70 -2.65 -3.25
CA ILE A 10 -6.12 -3.81 -3.95
C ILE A 10 -6.98 -4.17 -5.16
N GLN A 11 -8.31 -4.22 -5.02
CA GLN A 11 -9.20 -4.56 -6.13
C GLN A 11 -9.10 -3.53 -7.28
N VAL A 12 -9.07 -2.25 -6.93
CA VAL A 12 -8.96 -1.15 -7.92
C VAL A 12 -7.63 -1.19 -8.66
N VAL A 13 -6.52 -1.35 -7.92
CA VAL A 13 -5.16 -1.39 -8.47
C VAL A 13 -5.00 -2.59 -9.41
N ASN A 14 -5.47 -3.76 -9.00
CA ASN A 14 -5.40 -4.97 -9.83
C ASN A 14 -6.20 -4.79 -11.13
N GLY A 15 -7.43 -4.27 -11.07
CA GLY A 15 -8.23 -4.04 -12.28
C GLY A 15 -7.60 -3.05 -13.25
N LEU A 16 -6.89 -2.03 -12.72
CA LEU A 16 -6.14 -1.09 -13.55
C LEU A 16 -4.92 -1.76 -14.19
N GLN A 17 -4.15 -2.55 -13.45
CA GLN A 17 -3.03 -3.34 -13.97
C GLN A 17 -3.48 -4.32 -15.06
N ASP A 18 -4.57 -5.05 -14.84
CA ASP A 18 -5.15 -5.99 -15.82
C ASP A 18 -5.57 -5.26 -17.11
N SER A 19 -6.17 -4.08 -16.98
CA SER A 19 -6.58 -3.25 -18.13
C SER A 19 -5.39 -2.81 -18.98
N PHE A 20 -4.28 -2.44 -18.34
CA PHE A 20 -3.05 -2.06 -19.07
C PHE A 20 -2.32 -3.28 -19.65
N ALA A 21 -2.28 -4.39 -18.92
CA ALA A 21 -1.71 -5.64 -19.41
C ALA A 21 -2.44 -6.14 -20.67
N ALA A 22 -3.77 -6.02 -20.72
CA ALA A 22 -4.57 -6.35 -21.90
C ALA A 22 -4.24 -5.50 -23.12
N LEU A 23 -3.72 -4.29 -22.93
CA LEU A 23 -3.25 -3.40 -24.00
C LEU A 23 -1.78 -3.65 -24.38
N GLY A 24 -1.14 -4.67 -23.79
CA GLY A 24 0.29 -4.96 -23.99
C GLY A 24 1.20 -3.86 -23.42
N ARG A 25 0.70 -3.07 -22.46
CA ARG A 25 1.44 -2.01 -21.80
C ARG A 25 1.70 -2.40 -20.36
N ASP A 26 2.95 -2.33 -19.96
CA ASP A 26 3.28 -2.31 -18.54
C ASP A 26 3.08 -0.89 -18.03
N VAL A 27 2.24 -0.73 -17.00
CA VAL A 27 2.04 0.54 -16.31
C VAL A 27 2.44 0.33 -14.85
N PRO A 28 3.68 0.67 -14.49
CA PRO A 28 4.11 0.61 -13.11
C PRO A 28 3.29 1.64 -12.31
N ILE A 29 2.50 1.14 -11.36
CA ILE A 29 1.80 1.98 -10.40
C ILE A 29 2.77 2.22 -9.25
N ASP A 30 3.33 3.42 -9.21
CA ASP A 30 4.19 3.84 -8.10
C ASP A 30 3.33 4.11 -6.86
N LEU A 31 3.35 3.14 -5.94
CA LEU A 31 2.59 3.24 -4.69
C LEU A 31 3.35 4.08 -3.66
N PRO A 32 2.66 4.99 -2.95
CA PRO A 32 3.30 5.86 -1.97
C PRO A 32 3.93 5.04 -0.85
N GLN A 33 5.20 5.34 -0.54
CA GLN A 33 5.93 4.72 0.55
C GLN A 33 5.66 5.44 1.88
N ILE A 34 5.55 4.67 2.97
CA ILE A 34 5.39 5.21 4.32
C ILE A 34 6.70 5.01 5.08
N ALA A 35 7.28 6.11 5.57
CA ALA A 35 8.47 6.10 6.43
C ALA A 35 8.15 6.78 7.77
N VAL A 36 8.61 6.19 8.87
CA VAL A 36 8.41 6.72 10.22
C VAL A 36 9.77 7.12 10.80
N VAL A 37 9.89 8.39 11.19
CA VAL A 37 11.11 8.97 11.77
C VAL A 37 10.85 9.46 13.19
N GLY A 38 11.81 9.27 14.09
CA GLY A 38 11.67 9.68 15.48
C GLY A 38 12.75 9.11 16.40
N GLY A 39 12.84 9.67 17.61
CA GLY A 39 13.83 9.30 18.62
C GLY A 39 13.81 7.81 18.99
N GLN A 40 14.87 7.36 19.68
CA GLN A 40 14.92 6.01 20.23
C GLN A 40 13.69 5.77 21.14
N SER A 41 13.09 4.58 21.05
CA SER A 41 11.91 4.21 21.85
C SER A 41 10.63 5.02 21.64
N ALA A 42 10.56 5.90 20.62
CA ALA A 42 9.35 6.67 20.30
C ALA A 42 8.17 5.83 19.72
N GLY A 43 8.23 4.50 19.78
CA GLY A 43 7.14 3.63 19.31
C GLY A 43 7.05 3.46 17.79
N LYS A 44 8.10 3.77 17.01
CA LYS A 44 8.09 3.71 15.53
C LYS A 44 7.59 2.37 14.96
N SER A 45 8.06 1.25 15.53
CA SER A 45 7.63 -0.09 15.11
C SER A 45 6.16 -0.34 15.42
N SER A 46 5.70 0.05 16.61
CA SER A 46 4.29 -0.09 17.01
C SER A 46 3.36 0.73 16.12
N VAL A 47 3.80 1.91 15.65
CA VAL A 47 3.03 2.70 14.68
C VAL A 47 2.89 1.96 13.35
N LEU A 48 3.97 1.40 12.81
CA LEU A 48 3.93 0.61 11.56
C LEU A 48 3.09 -0.66 11.71
N GLU A 49 3.21 -1.35 12.84
CA GLU A 49 2.41 -2.55 13.15
C GLU A 49 0.92 -2.24 13.19
N ASN A 50 0.52 -1.12 13.80
CA ASN A 50 -0.88 -0.68 13.84
C ASN A 50 -1.42 -0.24 12.47
N PHE A 51 -0.56 0.17 11.53
CA PHE A 51 -0.98 0.49 10.16
C PHE A 51 -1.25 -0.76 9.31
N VAL A 52 -0.53 -1.85 9.61
CA VAL A 52 -0.58 -3.10 8.84
C VAL A 52 -1.55 -4.12 9.44
N GLY A 53 -1.64 -4.19 10.78
CA GLY A 53 -2.42 -5.18 11.55
C GLY A 53 -3.91 -4.88 11.75
#